data_AF-A0A1X7SN09-F1
#
_entry.id   AF-A0A1X7SN09-F1
#
_cell.length_a   1.000
_cell.length_b   1.000
_cell.length_c   1.000
_cell.angle_alpha   90.00
_cell.angle_beta   90.00
_cell.angle_gamma   90.00
#
_symmetry.space_group_name_H-M   'P 1'
#
loop_
_entity.id
_entity.type
_entity.pdbx_description
1 polymer ?
#
loop_
_entity_poly.entity_id
_entity_poly.type
_entity_poly.pdbx_seq_one_letter_code
_entity_poly.pdbx_strand_id
1 'polypeptide(L)'
;MVRTLLLLAGFFLLRVEGQQPNNLPNNGIQLYLPYVNRTIPDYSMIYASQFYDVDQNNDANDINDALWCQSANNGTNIGVWYYPNGTEVPLIDGDFDDPSGVPEPLFSKRFSGQIALARSAGLSGYEGLYKCIIPDENGVNQTLVVGAYTDTGYNNNDGPDADPTMQFSLLSTSRLATPPVFSLSFNVSDGPPTIVSCSVNGNGITTELSRVILNGSGSATRVT
;
A
#
# COMPACT_ATOMS: atom_id res chain seq x y z
N MET A 1 -2.90 26.82 57.95
CA MET A 1 -1.74 26.59 57.07
C MET A 1 -2.08 25.47 56.11
N VAL A 2 -2.23 25.83 54.83
CA VAL A 2 -2.21 25.04 53.58
C VAL A 2 -2.73 23.60 53.64
N ARG A 3 -3.99 23.42 53.22
CA ARG A 3 -4.50 22.14 52.70
C ARG A 3 -3.97 21.98 51.27
N THR A 4 -3.04 21.05 51.10
CA THR A 4 -2.49 20.66 49.80
C THR A 4 -3.57 19.97 48.98
N LEU A 5 -4.09 20.68 47.98
CA LEU A 5 -4.95 20.14 46.93
C LEU A 5 -4.02 19.42 45.94
N LEU A 6 -3.91 18.10 46.03
CA LEU A 6 -3.31 17.29 44.96
C LEU A 6 -4.29 17.29 43.78
N LEU A 7 -4.02 18.12 42.78
CA LEU A 7 -4.54 17.96 41.43
C LEU A 7 -3.91 16.68 40.85
N LEU A 8 -4.63 15.56 40.91
CA LEU A 8 -4.43 14.48 39.94
C LEU A 8 -4.89 15.02 38.58
N ALA A 9 -3.96 15.62 37.83
CA ALA A 9 -4.09 15.73 36.38
C ALA A 9 -3.89 14.31 35.81
N GLY A 10 -4.95 13.50 35.87
CA GLY A 10 -5.01 12.29 35.07
C GLY A 10 -5.02 12.72 33.61
N PHE A 11 -3.90 12.50 32.93
CA PHE A 11 -3.82 12.50 31.47
C PHE A 11 -4.71 11.34 30.97
N PHE A 12 -6.03 11.56 30.95
CA PHE A 12 -6.89 10.84 30.02
C PHE A 12 -6.51 11.38 28.64
N LEU A 13 -5.55 10.71 27.99
CA LEU A 13 -5.50 10.70 26.53
C LEU A 13 -6.85 10.12 26.10
N LEU A 14 -7.83 10.99 25.84
CA LEU A 14 -8.99 10.65 25.05
C LEU A 14 -8.41 10.29 23.68
N ARG A 15 -8.14 8.99 23.45
CA ARG A 15 -7.96 8.49 22.10
C ARG A 15 -9.28 8.78 21.39
N VAL A 16 -9.22 9.66 20.40
CA VAL A 16 -10.36 9.90 19.53
C VAL A 16 -10.46 8.68 18.63
N GLU A 17 -11.62 8.03 18.61
CA GLU A 17 -11.86 6.89 17.72
C GLU A 17 -11.72 7.34 16.27
N GLY A 18 -10.87 6.64 15.51
CA GLY A 18 -10.62 6.98 14.11
C GLY A 18 -11.82 6.67 13.21
N GLN A 19 -12.21 7.61 12.36
CA GLN A 19 -13.29 7.49 11.39
C GLN A 19 -12.81 6.92 10.05
N GLN A 20 -13.74 6.39 9.25
CA GLN A 20 -13.44 6.00 7.88
C GLN A 20 -13.28 7.23 6.96
N PRO A 21 -12.46 7.15 5.90
CA PRO A 21 -12.43 8.17 4.85
C PRO A 21 -13.75 8.22 4.07
N ASN A 22 -14.14 9.42 3.64
CA ASN A 22 -15.34 9.67 2.82
C ASN A 22 -15.01 10.02 1.35
N ASN A 23 -13.77 9.81 0.93
CA ASN A 23 -13.22 10.19 -0.38
C ASN A 23 -13.09 9.00 -1.35
N LEU A 24 -14.13 8.15 -1.43
CA LEU A 24 -14.14 7.01 -2.36
C LEU A 24 -13.93 7.49 -3.81
N PRO A 25 -13.23 6.70 -4.65
CA PRO A 25 -13.06 7.05 -6.05
C PRO A 25 -14.41 7.02 -6.79
N ASN A 26 -14.57 7.86 -7.80
CA ASN A 26 -15.79 7.87 -8.64
C ASN A 26 -15.80 6.75 -9.70
N ASN A 27 -14.63 6.17 -9.99
CA ASN A 27 -14.44 5.08 -10.95
C ASN A 27 -13.21 4.27 -10.52
N GLY A 28 -13.26 2.94 -10.67
CA GLY A 28 -12.17 2.03 -10.40
C GLY A 28 -11.91 1.87 -8.91
N ILE A 29 -10.65 1.61 -8.59
CA ILE A 29 -10.19 1.34 -7.23
C ILE A 29 -8.89 2.10 -6.95
N GLN A 30 -8.59 2.35 -5.68
CA GLN A 30 -7.37 3.04 -5.27
C GLN A 30 -6.90 2.63 -3.89
N LEU A 31 -5.61 2.85 -3.62
CA LEU A 31 -5.07 2.83 -2.26
C LEU A 31 -5.01 4.26 -1.71
N TYR A 32 -5.38 4.44 -0.46
CA TYR A 32 -5.36 5.73 0.22
C TYR A 32 -4.68 5.62 1.58
N LEU A 33 -3.80 6.57 1.87
CA LEU A 33 -2.98 6.65 3.06
C LEU A 33 -3.27 7.97 3.80
N PRO A 34 -4.18 7.96 4.79
CA PRO A 34 -4.64 9.16 5.49
C PRO A 34 -3.53 9.87 6.27
N TYR A 35 -2.59 9.12 6.85
CA TYR A 35 -1.48 9.67 7.64
C TYR A 35 -0.71 10.78 6.91
N VAL A 36 -0.57 10.66 5.58
CA VAL A 36 0.06 11.67 4.71
C VAL A 36 -0.92 12.28 3.69
N ASN A 37 -2.23 12.06 3.87
CA ASN A 37 -3.32 12.50 3.00
C ASN A 37 -3.03 12.27 1.51
N ARG A 38 -2.77 11.02 1.15
CA ARG A 38 -2.28 10.67 -0.20
C ARG A 38 -2.95 9.42 -0.75
N THR A 39 -3.52 9.55 -1.95
CA THR A 39 -3.79 8.39 -2.81
C THR A 39 -2.46 7.88 -3.35
N ILE A 40 -2.16 6.60 -3.12
CA ILE A 40 -0.95 5.98 -3.62
C ILE A 40 -1.27 5.13 -4.87
N PRO A 41 -0.41 5.15 -5.90
CA PRO A 41 -0.55 4.26 -7.04
C PRO A 41 -0.60 2.79 -6.60
N ASP A 42 -1.25 1.95 -7.42
CA ASP A 42 -1.08 0.51 -7.32
C ASP A 42 0.41 0.15 -7.45
N TYR A 43 0.91 -0.77 -6.62
CA TYR A 43 2.32 -1.14 -6.48
C TYR A 43 3.23 -0.03 -5.90
N SER A 44 2.85 0.52 -4.73
CA SER A 44 3.67 1.50 -3.99
C SER A 44 4.33 0.90 -2.74
N MET A 45 5.41 1.53 -2.26
CA MET A 45 5.94 1.28 -0.92
C MET A 45 5.50 2.34 0.07
N ILE A 46 5.27 1.92 1.31
CA ILE A 46 4.96 2.80 2.44
C ILE A 46 5.83 2.42 3.63
N TYR A 47 6.10 3.42 4.46
CA TYR A 47 6.73 3.18 5.76
C TYR A 47 5.67 2.59 6.70
N ALA A 48 6.06 1.65 7.54
CA ALA A 48 5.20 1.12 8.59
C ALA A 48 4.73 2.24 9.52
N SER A 49 5.56 3.26 9.71
CA SER A 49 5.26 4.48 10.47
C SER A 49 4.19 5.37 9.84
N GLN A 50 3.61 4.99 8.69
CA GLN A 50 2.56 5.74 8.00
C GLN A 50 1.17 5.09 8.07
N PHE A 51 1.01 3.94 8.74
CA PHE A 51 -0.32 3.39 8.97
C PHE A 51 -0.50 2.75 10.34
N TYR A 52 -1.68 2.95 10.90
CA TYR A 52 -2.03 2.64 12.28
C TYR A 52 -3.49 2.20 12.40
N ASP A 53 -3.86 1.71 13.57
CA ASP A 53 -5.23 1.40 13.98
C ASP A 53 -5.98 2.58 14.59
N VAL A 54 -5.36 3.75 14.71
CA VAL A 54 -5.97 4.98 15.25
C VAL A 54 -5.56 6.18 14.40
N ASP A 55 -6.17 7.34 14.61
CA ASP A 55 -5.65 8.60 14.09
C ASP A 55 -4.39 9.01 14.89
N GLN A 56 -3.22 8.90 14.26
CA GLN A 56 -1.92 9.30 14.83
C GLN A 56 -1.51 10.72 14.42
N ASN A 57 -1.95 11.21 13.27
CA ASN A 57 -1.60 12.55 12.82
C ASN A 57 -2.54 13.64 13.35
N ASN A 58 -3.63 13.23 14.02
CA ASN A 58 -4.64 14.06 14.68
C ASN A 58 -5.21 15.10 13.71
N ASP A 59 -5.57 14.65 12.51
CA ASP A 59 -6.18 15.51 11.49
C ASP A 59 -7.60 15.95 11.87
N ALA A 60 -8.10 17.00 11.23
CA ALA A 60 -9.37 17.62 11.64
C ALA A 60 -10.62 16.75 11.40
N ASN A 61 -10.47 15.64 10.67
CA ASN A 61 -11.57 14.73 10.38
C ASN A 61 -11.49 13.46 11.24
N ASP A 62 -10.49 13.38 12.12
CA ASP A 62 -10.20 12.23 12.97
C ASP A 62 -10.15 10.93 12.15
N ILE A 63 -9.60 10.97 10.92
CA ILE A 63 -9.60 9.78 10.04
C ILE A 63 -8.61 8.76 10.59
N ASN A 64 -9.05 7.50 10.69
CA ASN A 64 -8.19 6.40 11.10
C ASN A 64 -7.04 6.23 10.09
N ASP A 65 -5.80 6.23 10.58
CA ASP A 65 -4.59 6.16 9.75
C ASP A 65 -4.30 4.75 9.21
N ALA A 66 -5.27 3.84 9.16
CA ALA A 66 -5.11 2.58 8.46
C ALA A 66 -4.74 2.78 6.98
N LEU A 67 -4.23 1.73 6.34
CA LEU A 67 -4.09 1.71 4.89
C LEU A 67 -5.42 1.31 4.26
N TRP A 68 -5.99 2.19 3.43
CA TRP A 68 -7.32 1.99 2.86
C TRP A 68 -7.24 1.49 1.43
N CYS A 69 -7.96 0.41 1.16
CA CYS A 69 -8.25 -0.07 -0.18
C CYS A 69 -9.69 0.30 -0.53
N GLN A 70 -9.85 1.23 -1.48
CA GLN A 70 -11.11 1.89 -1.78
C GLN A 70 -11.60 1.54 -3.19
N SER A 71 -12.92 1.53 -3.35
CA SER A 71 -13.59 1.23 -4.61
C SER A 71 -14.73 2.22 -4.88
N ALA A 72 -14.99 2.45 -6.16
CA ALA A 72 -16.17 3.14 -6.64
C ALA A 72 -17.45 2.29 -6.46
N ASN A 73 -17.31 0.98 -6.24
CA ASN A 73 -18.39 0.12 -5.78
C ASN A 73 -18.76 0.47 -4.35
N ASN A 74 -19.94 1.02 -4.11
CA ASN A 74 -20.38 1.41 -2.76
C ASN A 74 -21.00 0.26 -1.94
N GLY A 75 -20.87 -1.00 -2.40
CA GLY A 75 -21.34 -2.17 -1.67
C GLY A 75 -20.77 -2.26 -0.25
N THR A 76 -21.55 -2.81 0.66
CA THR A 76 -21.07 -3.14 2.01
C THR A 76 -20.35 -4.48 1.99
N ASN A 77 -19.39 -4.68 2.90
CA ASN A 77 -18.65 -5.94 3.05
C ASN A 77 -17.86 -6.39 1.82
N ILE A 78 -17.26 -5.45 1.08
CA ILE A 78 -16.38 -5.76 -0.05
C ILE A 78 -14.91 -5.75 0.36
N GLY A 79 -14.08 -6.44 -0.41
CA GLY A 79 -12.62 -6.40 -0.26
C GLY A 79 -12.05 -7.46 0.69
N VAL A 80 -10.79 -7.84 0.45
CA VAL A 80 -10.00 -8.73 1.31
C VAL A 80 -8.54 -8.28 1.25
N TRP A 81 -7.90 -8.16 2.42
CA TRP A 81 -6.45 -7.98 2.52
C TRP A 81 -5.76 -9.33 2.71
N TYR A 82 -4.59 -9.49 2.08
CA TYR A 82 -3.73 -10.66 2.20
C TYR A 82 -2.34 -10.23 2.66
N TYR A 83 -1.78 -11.01 3.57
CA TYR A 83 -0.38 -10.94 3.96
C TYR A 83 0.54 -11.25 2.76
N PRO A 84 1.84 -10.92 2.87
CA PRO A 84 2.83 -11.29 1.85
C PRO A 84 2.83 -12.79 1.52
N ASN A 85 2.69 -13.65 2.52
CA ASN A 85 2.64 -15.11 2.37
C ASN A 85 1.34 -15.62 1.68
N GLY A 86 0.40 -14.74 1.34
CA GLY A 86 -0.85 -15.06 0.67
C GLY A 86 -1.99 -15.52 1.57
N THR A 87 -1.82 -15.54 2.90
CA THR A 87 -2.95 -15.79 3.81
C THR A 87 -3.77 -14.52 4.03
N GLU A 88 -5.07 -14.66 4.27
CA GLU A 88 -5.92 -13.50 4.57
C GLU A 88 -5.50 -12.82 5.87
N VAL A 89 -5.52 -11.49 5.87
CA VAL A 89 -5.39 -10.69 7.10
C VAL A 89 -6.69 -10.87 7.89
N PRO A 90 -6.63 -11.12 9.21
CA PRO A 90 -7.82 -11.34 10.02
C PRO A 90 -8.81 -10.20 9.89
N LEU A 91 -10.08 -10.53 9.67
CA LEU A 91 -11.18 -9.57 9.62
C LEU A 91 -11.79 -9.42 11.01
N ILE A 92 -12.02 -8.18 11.43
CA ILE A 92 -12.76 -7.87 12.66
C ILE A 92 -14.07 -7.17 12.34
N ASP A 93 -15.07 -7.38 13.21
CA ASP A 93 -16.38 -6.69 13.17
C ASP A 93 -16.50 -5.60 14.26
N GLY A 94 -15.59 -5.59 15.25
CA GLY A 94 -15.56 -4.63 16.38
C GLY A 94 -14.83 -3.33 16.05
N ASP A 95 -14.75 -2.41 17.02
CA ASP A 95 -14.09 -1.11 16.88
C ASP A 95 -12.59 -1.25 16.62
N PHE A 96 -11.99 -0.28 15.91
CA PHE A 96 -10.57 -0.32 15.57
C PHE A 96 -9.67 -0.37 16.80
N ASP A 97 -10.12 0.29 17.87
CA ASP A 97 -9.36 0.54 19.09
C ASP A 97 -9.63 -0.51 20.17
N ASP A 98 -10.48 -1.53 19.91
CA ASP A 98 -10.84 -2.54 20.90
C ASP A 98 -9.71 -3.55 21.09
N PRO A 99 -8.95 -3.51 22.22
CA PRO A 99 -7.87 -4.46 22.45
C PRO A 99 -8.38 -5.89 22.69
N SER A 100 -9.69 -6.07 22.92
CA SER A 100 -10.30 -7.35 23.27
C SER A 100 -10.81 -8.11 22.04
N GLY A 101 -9.90 -8.49 21.15
CA GLY A 101 -10.24 -9.38 20.02
C GLY A 101 -9.53 -9.07 18.72
N VAL A 102 -8.73 -8.01 18.69
CA VAL A 102 -7.88 -7.66 17.55
C VAL A 102 -6.64 -8.57 17.51
N PRO A 103 -6.44 -9.34 16.43
CA PRO A 103 -5.20 -10.09 16.25
C PRO A 103 -4.03 -9.13 16.03
N GLU A 104 -3.08 -9.10 16.98
CA GLU A 104 -1.86 -8.31 16.81
C GLU A 104 -0.87 -9.03 15.88
N PRO A 105 -0.12 -8.28 15.03
CA PRO A 105 -0.08 -6.82 14.96
C PRO A 105 -0.97 -6.21 13.88
N LEU A 106 -1.67 -7.02 13.07
CA LEU A 106 -2.35 -6.59 11.85
C LEU A 106 -3.72 -7.23 11.71
N PHE A 107 -4.67 -6.41 11.29
CA PHE A 107 -6.05 -6.82 11.09
C PHE A 107 -6.70 -5.96 10.01
N SER A 108 -7.87 -6.38 9.55
CA SER A 108 -8.65 -5.69 8.54
C SER A 108 -10.07 -5.43 9.01
N LYS A 109 -10.68 -4.37 8.48
CA LYS A 109 -12.07 -4.00 8.77
C LYS A 109 -12.74 -3.47 7.52
N ARG A 110 -13.94 -3.97 7.23
CA ARG A 110 -14.72 -3.62 6.04
C ARG A 110 -15.69 -2.47 6.32
N PHE A 111 -15.89 -1.68 5.28
CA PHE A 111 -16.81 -0.55 5.26
C PHE A 111 -17.53 -0.49 3.91
N SER A 112 -18.44 0.46 3.74
CA SER A 112 -19.08 0.69 2.45
C SER A 112 -18.02 1.16 1.45
N GLY A 113 -17.82 0.38 0.40
CA GLY A 113 -16.90 0.68 -0.69
C GLY A 113 -15.41 0.63 -0.37
N GLN A 114 -15.01 0.18 0.82
CA GLN A 114 -13.60 0.15 1.20
C GLN A 114 -13.30 -0.87 2.29
N ILE A 115 -12.03 -1.25 2.39
CA ILE A 115 -11.50 -2.10 3.46
C ILE A 115 -10.17 -1.54 3.96
N ALA A 116 -10.06 -1.43 5.28
CA ALA A 116 -8.86 -0.97 5.96
C ALA A 116 -7.92 -2.14 6.28
N LEU A 117 -6.60 -1.90 6.19
CA LEU A 117 -5.54 -2.68 6.82
C LEU A 117 -4.97 -1.82 7.95
N ALA A 118 -5.23 -2.22 9.19
CA ALA A 118 -4.84 -1.51 10.39
C ALA A 118 -3.73 -2.25 11.14
N ARG A 119 -2.94 -1.48 11.88
CA ARG A 119 -1.78 -1.97 12.62
C ARG A 119 -1.75 -1.38 14.03
N SER A 120 -1.81 -2.24 15.04
CA SER A 120 -1.78 -1.84 16.46
C SER A 120 -0.37 -1.86 17.08
N ALA A 121 0.59 -2.55 16.44
CA ALA A 121 1.94 -2.74 16.98
C ALA A 121 3.02 -2.66 15.89
N GLY A 122 4.28 -2.94 16.25
CA GLY A 122 5.40 -2.95 15.30
C GLY A 122 5.18 -3.91 14.12
N LEU A 123 5.67 -3.55 12.93
CA LEU A 123 5.54 -4.38 11.72
C LEU A 123 6.69 -5.40 11.54
N SER A 124 7.69 -5.41 12.44
CA SER A 124 8.86 -6.29 12.29
C SER A 124 8.45 -7.77 12.22
N GLY A 125 8.92 -8.48 11.19
CA GLY A 125 8.54 -9.87 10.90
C GLY A 125 7.22 -10.02 10.13
N TYR A 126 6.53 -8.93 9.84
CA TYR A 126 5.34 -8.85 8.99
C TYR A 126 5.56 -7.92 7.79
N GLU A 127 6.81 -7.57 7.50
CA GLU A 127 7.16 -6.69 6.38
C GLU A 127 6.97 -7.43 5.05
N GLY A 128 6.58 -6.71 3.99
CA GLY A 128 6.50 -7.28 2.65
C GLY A 128 5.36 -6.73 1.80
N LEU A 129 5.01 -7.47 0.76
CA LEU A 129 4.01 -7.10 -0.25
C LEU A 129 2.61 -7.57 0.12
N TYR A 130 1.81 -6.68 0.68
CA TYR A 130 0.40 -6.89 0.96
C TYR A 130 -0.43 -6.74 -0.32
N LYS A 131 -1.53 -7.49 -0.40
CA LYS A 131 -2.47 -7.44 -1.53
C LYS A 131 -3.86 -7.15 -1.01
N CYS A 132 -4.55 -6.19 -1.63
CA CYS A 132 -5.98 -6.03 -1.48
C CYS A 132 -6.67 -6.53 -2.75
N ILE A 133 -7.69 -7.39 -2.61
CA ILE A 133 -8.58 -7.76 -3.71
C ILE A 133 -9.95 -7.16 -3.42
N ILE A 134 -10.44 -6.26 -4.28
CA ILE A 134 -11.71 -5.53 -4.10
C ILE A 134 -12.41 -5.36 -5.46
N PRO A 135 -13.74 -5.48 -5.55
CA PRO A 135 -14.45 -5.25 -6.81
C PRO A 135 -14.47 -3.77 -7.19
N ASP A 136 -14.36 -3.47 -8.49
CA ASP A 136 -14.62 -2.14 -9.07
C ASP A 136 -16.12 -1.85 -9.20
N GLU A 137 -16.49 -0.69 -9.77
CA GLU A 137 -17.88 -0.26 -9.94
C GLU A 137 -18.73 -1.21 -10.80
N ASN A 138 -18.09 -2.05 -11.63
CA ASN A 138 -18.77 -3.06 -12.45
C ASN A 138 -18.83 -4.43 -11.75
N GLY A 139 -18.33 -4.54 -10.52
CA GLY A 139 -18.30 -5.78 -9.74
C GLY A 139 -17.14 -6.70 -10.10
N VAL A 140 -16.16 -6.24 -10.88
CA VAL A 140 -15.00 -7.05 -11.27
C VAL A 140 -13.91 -6.90 -10.21
N ASN A 141 -13.44 -8.01 -9.65
CA ASN A 141 -12.36 -7.99 -8.67
C ASN A 141 -11.06 -7.50 -9.29
N GLN A 142 -10.53 -6.42 -8.73
CA GLN A 142 -9.24 -5.83 -9.04
C GLN A 142 -8.29 -6.10 -7.86
N THR A 143 -6.98 -6.08 -8.12
CA THR A 143 -5.95 -6.31 -7.10
C THR A 143 -5.08 -5.07 -6.97
N LEU A 144 -4.94 -4.56 -5.74
CA LEU A 144 -3.96 -3.53 -5.39
C LEU A 144 -2.85 -4.15 -4.57
N VAL A 145 -1.62 -3.72 -4.80
CA VAL A 145 -0.43 -4.23 -4.10
C VAL A 145 0.32 -3.08 -3.43
N VAL A 146 0.81 -3.32 -2.22
CA VAL A 146 1.57 -2.34 -1.44
C VAL A 146 2.65 -3.02 -0.62
N GLY A 147 3.86 -2.48 -0.69
CA GLY A 147 4.96 -2.87 0.18
C GLY A 147 4.90 -2.08 1.49
N ALA A 148 4.76 -2.76 2.62
CA ALA A 148 4.82 -2.14 3.94
C ALA A 148 6.06 -2.63 4.68
N TYR A 149 6.94 -1.70 5.07
CA TYR A 149 8.25 -2.01 5.66
C TYR A 149 8.55 -1.15 6.87
N THR A 150 9.33 -1.63 7.84
CA THR A 150 9.89 -0.76 8.89
C THR A 150 10.70 0.38 8.29
N ASP A 151 10.96 1.47 9.01
CA ASP A 151 11.73 2.59 8.47
C ASP A 151 13.10 2.15 7.94
N THR A 152 13.78 1.24 8.65
CA THR A 152 15.03 0.63 8.17
C THR A 152 14.80 -0.22 6.92
N GLY A 153 13.77 -1.07 6.90
CA GLY A 153 13.42 -1.86 5.73
C GLY A 153 13.08 -1.01 4.51
N TYR A 154 12.31 0.07 4.70
CA TYR A 154 11.96 1.02 3.65
C TYR A 154 13.22 1.70 3.09
N ASN A 155 14.06 2.28 3.95
CA ASN A 155 15.28 2.99 3.53
C ASN A 155 16.27 2.09 2.79
N ASN A 156 16.29 0.79 3.11
CA ASN A 156 17.11 -0.18 2.38
C ASN A 156 16.53 -0.57 1.01
N ASN A 157 15.25 -0.30 0.78
CA ASN A 157 14.51 -0.66 -0.42
C ASN A 157 14.14 0.58 -1.25
N ASP A 158 14.84 1.71 -1.08
CA ASP A 158 14.52 3.07 -1.56
C ASP A 158 14.62 3.23 -3.10
N GLY A 159 13.80 2.46 -3.81
CA GLY A 159 13.76 2.37 -5.27
C GLY A 159 14.68 1.30 -5.85
N PRO A 160 14.55 1.02 -7.15
CA PRO A 160 15.52 0.16 -7.83
C PRO A 160 16.90 0.79 -7.69
N ASP A 161 17.80 0.10 -6.98
CA ASP A 161 19.22 0.39 -7.15
C ASP A 161 19.50 0.18 -8.63
N ALA A 162 19.94 1.24 -9.33
CA ALA A 162 20.18 1.15 -10.75
C ALA A 162 21.30 0.13 -10.94
N ASP A 163 20.92 -1.12 -11.21
CA ASP A 163 21.87 -2.20 -11.37
C ASP A 163 22.90 -1.72 -12.41
N PRO A 164 24.22 -1.78 -12.13
CA PRO A 164 25.22 -1.48 -13.14
C PRO A 164 25.04 -2.33 -14.42
N THR A 165 24.25 -3.40 -14.39
CA THR A 165 23.82 -4.16 -15.57
C THR A 165 22.58 -3.62 -16.29
N MET A 166 22.02 -2.47 -15.91
CA MET A 166 20.92 -1.86 -16.64
C MET A 166 21.40 -1.45 -18.04
N GLN A 167 20.75 -2.00 -19.07
CA GLN A 167 21.08 -1.74 -20.45
C GLN A 167 19.91 -1.11 -21.17
N PHE A 168 20.14 0.07 -21.74
CA PHE A 168 19.24 0.69 -22.69
C PHE A 168 19.82 0.53 -24.10
N SER A 169 19.05 -0.04 -25.01
CA SER A 169 19.45 -0.28 -26.40
C SER A 169 18.40 0.21 -27.37
N LEU A 170 18.85 0.89 -28.44
CA LEU A 170 18.01 1.23 -29.57
C LEU A 170 18.03 0.06 -30.56
N LEU A 171 16.94 -0.71 -30.62
CA LEU A 171 16.86 -1.94 -31.41
C LEU A 171 16.60 -1.67 -32.89
N SER A 172 15.93 -0.56 -33.23
CA SER A 172 15.72 -0.18 -34.63
C SER A 172 15.51 1.32 -34.82
N THR A 173 16.30 1.90 -35.72
CA THR A 173 16.09 3.22 -36.34
C THR A 173 15.53 3.11 -37.76
N SER A 174 15.24 1.89 -38.22
CA SER A 174 14.82 1.63 -39.59
C SER A 174 13.46 2.29 -39.86
N ARG A 175 13.33 3.00 -40.98
CA ARG A 175 12.07 3.59 -41.46
C ARG A 175 10.93 2.58 -41.63
N LEU A 176 11.20 1.28 -41.56
CA LEU A 176 10.22 0.19 -41.64
C LEU A 176 9.65 -0.21 -40.26
N ALA A 177 10.30 0.18 -39.16
CA ALA A 177 9.77 0.08 -37.80
C ALA A 177 9.40 1.48 -37.32
N THR A 178 8.27 1.98 -37.81
CA THR A 178 7.60 3.14 -37.22
C THR A 178 6.51 2.60 -36.30
N PRO A 179 6.61 2.80 -34.97
CA PRO A 179 7.57 3.65 -34.24
C PRO A 179 8.93 2.98 -33.94
N PRO A 180 9.99 3.78 -33.66
CA PRO A 180 11.30 3.28 -33.22
C PRO A 180 11.18 2.37 -32.01
N VAL A 181 11.99 1.29 -31.98
CA VAL A 181 11.94 0.30 -30.91
C VAL A 181 13.17 0.45 -30.02
N PHE A 182 12.94 0.60 -28.73
CA PHE A 182 13.96 0.61 -27.68
C PHE A 182 13.74 -0.56 -26.73
N SER A 183 14.82 -1.01 -26.10
CA SER A 183 14.80 -2.03 -25.07
C SER A 183 15.48 -1.49 -23.82
N LEU A 184 14.81 -1.67 -22.69
CA LEU A 184 15.37 -1.50 -21.36
C LEU A 184 15.46 -2.88 -20.73
N SER A 185 16.66 -3.30 -20.37
CA SER A 185 16.92 -4.56 -19.67
C SER A 185 17.57 -4.26 -18.32
N PHE A 186 17.07 -4.88 -17.26
CA PHE A 186 17.61 -4.76 -15.91
C PHE A 186 17.31 -6.06 -15.16
N ASN A 187 18.11 -6.34 -14.13
CA ASN A 187 17.79 -7.45 -13.24
C ASN A 187 16.68 -7.01 -12.29
N VAL A 188 15.68 -7.87 -12.13
CA VAL A 188 14.66 -7.69 -11.10
C VAL A 188 15.17 -8.41 -9.85
N SER A 189 15.29 -7.68 -8.74
CA SER A 189 15.60 -8.26 -7.42
C SER A 189 14.32 -8.58 -6.67
N ASP A 190 14.44 -9.23 -5.50
CA ASP A 190 13.34 -9.46 -4.55
C ASP A 190 12.88 -8.17 -3.83
N GLY A 191 13.26 -7.00 -4.37
CA GLY A 191 12.87 -5.70 -3.89
C GLY A 191 11.44 -5.29 -4.31
N PRO A 192 11.05 -4.04 -4.04
CA PRO A 192 9.75 -3.53 -4.43
C PRO A 192 9.51 -3.53 -5.95
N PRO A 193 8.25 -3.49 -6.38
CA PRO A 193 7.89 -3.42 -7.79
C PRO A 193 8.58 -2.26 -8.50
N THR A 194 9.24 -2.54 -9.63
CA THR A 194 9.87 -1.50 -10.46
C THR A 194 8.86 -0.97 -11.47
N ILE A 195 8.49 0.31 -11.35
CA ILE A 195 7.64 0.98 -12.34
C ILE A 195 8.52 1.50 -13.48
N VAL A 196 8.29 0.98 -14.68
CA VAL A 196 8.92 1.48 -15.91
C VAL A 196 7.93 2.43 -16.59
N SER A 197 8.28 3.70 -16.66
CA SER A 197 7.52 4.71 -17.42
C SER A 197 8.30 5.15 -18.65
N CYS A 198 7.60 5.36 -19.75
CA CYS A 198 8.19 5.87 -20.99
C CYS A 198 7.61 7.27 -21.26
N SER A 199 8.50 8.23 -21.55
CA SER A 199 8.08 9.58 -21.94
C SER A 199 8.94 10.11 -23.08
N VAL A 200 8.36 10.97 -23.91
CA VAL A 200 9.05 11.69 -24.98
C VAL A 200 8.78 13.18 -24.77
N ASN A 201 9.85 13.96 -24.64
CA ASN A 201 9.77 15.41 -24.34
C ASN A 201 8.91 15.73 -23.10
N GLY A 202 8.98 14.89 -22.06
CA GLY A 202 8.22 15.05 -20.82
C GLY A 202 6.77 14.59 -20.89
N ASN A 203 6.26 14.20 -22.06
CA ASN A 203 4.93 13.61 -22.20
C ASN A 203 5.00 12.09 -22.11
N GLY A 204 4.28 11.50 -21.16
CA GLY A 204 4.15 10.05 -21.04
C GLY A 204 3.57 9.44 -22.31
N ILE A 205 4.17 8.34 -22.77
CA ILE A 205 3.68 7.57 -23.91
C ILE A 205 3.12 6.24 -23.41
N THR A 206 1.90 5.91 -23.84
CA THR A 206 1.34 4.58 -23.64
C THR A 206 2.02 3.62 -24.62
N THR A 207 2.80 2.69 -24.07
CA THR A 207 3.46 1.65 -24.87
C THR A 207 3.00 0.29 -24.40
N GLU A 208 2.83 -0.64 -25.33
CA GLU A 208 2.67 -2.05 -24.99
C GLU A 208 4.03 -2.57 -24.50
N LEU A 209 4.19 -2.66 -23.19
CA LEU A 209 5.39 -3.22 -22.57
C LEU A 209 5.37 -4.74 -22.77
N SER A 210 6.19 -5.24 -23.70
CA SER A 210 6.41 -6.68 -23.85
C SER A 210 7.41 -7.17 -22.80
N ARG A 211 6.95 -7.99 -21.85
CA ARG A 211 7.82 -8.63 -20.86
C ARG A 211 8.39 -9.95 -21.39
N VAL A 212 9.71 -10.15 -21.29
CA VAL A 212 10.35 -11.45 -21.50
C VAL A 212 11.07 -11.82 -20.21
N ILE A 213 10.51 -12.79 -19.48
CA ILE A 213 11.11 -13.30 -18.24
C ILE A 213 12.09 -14.41 -18.65
N LEU A 214 13.39 -14.15 -18.50
CA LEU A 214 14.43 -15.17 -18.64
C LEU A 214 14.54 -15.91 -17.31
N ASN A 215 13.78 -17.00 -17.15
CA ASN A 215 13.85 -17.86 -15.96
C ASN A 215 15.25 -18.52 -15.87
N GLY A 216 16.12 -17.99 -15.01
CA GLY A 216 17.31 -18.71 -14.55
C GLY A 216 16.93 -19.85 -13.60
N SER A 217 17.80 -20.86 -13.44
CA SER A 217 17.58 -22.05 -12.59
C SER A 217 17.59 -21.78 -11.07
N GLY A 218 17.11 -20.61 -10.67
CA GLY A 218 16.97 -20.14 -9.30
C GLY A 218 16.01 -18.94 -9.13
N SER A 219 15.33 -18.49 -10.19
CA SER A 219 14.30 -17.45 -10.08
C SER A 219 13.01 -18.07 -9.54
N ALA A 220 12.96 -18.21 -8.22
CA ALA A 220 11.70 -18.27 -7.52
C ALA A 220 11.41 -16.83 -7.09
N THR A 221 10.27 -16.26 -7.49
CA THR A 221 9.66 -15.15 -6.76
C THR A 221 9.23 -15.75 -5.41
N ARG A 222 10.20 -15.91 -4.50
CA ARG A 222 9.95 -16.43 -3.16
C ARG A 222 9.43 -15.27 -2.34
N VAL A 223 8.13 -15.30 -2.07
CA VAL A 223 7.66 -14.73 -0.83
C VAL A 223 8.00 -15.75 0.25
N THR A 224 9.08 -15.50 0.98
CA THR A 224 9.45 -16.17 2.23
C THR A 224 9.84 -15.12 3.24
#